data_AF-A0A553DQB5-F1
#
_entry.id   AF-A0A553DQB5-F1
#
_cell.length_a   1.000
_cell.length_b   1.000
_cell.length_c   1.000
_cell.angle_alpha   90.00
_cell.angle_beta   90.00
_cell.angle_gamma   90.00
#
_symmetry.space_group_name_H-M   'P 1'
#
loop_
_entity.id
_entity.type
_entity.pdbx_description
1 polymer ?
#
loop_
_entity_poly.entity_id
_entity_poly.type
_entity_poly.pdbx_seq_one_letter_code
_entity_poly.pdbx_strand_id
1 'polypeptide(L)'
;MEKIINYKVYQFFQLKDKKLVQEYLVILDLLKPLKEINNPMYQWYKRNSKKLQITPVKQLTFGEVTTIRDNFNVGSIDSIIESIKLVTGLKDKHILNFTITDFYGIISNIKSELIEITNMEINELTDDSFDINVESVNAKQRMSKFKELNVIDSLAKEDVLRWNEIEKLPYLVVFTKLRMDNEKNKIQKEISELERKQQLK
;
A
#
# COMPACT_ATOMS: atom_id res chain seq x y z
N MET A 1 -9.99 -38.34 -4.02
CA MET A 1 -10.05 -37.43 -2.88
C MET A 1 -8.79 -36.57 -2.91
N GLU A 2 -8.95 -35.30 -3.28
CA GLU A 2 -7.89 -34.30 -3.12
C GLU A 2 -7.62 -34.12 -1.61
N LYS A 3 -6.36 -34.04 -1.20
CA LYS A 3 -5.94 -33.98 0.22
C LYS A 3 -5.42 -32.59 0.53
N ILE A 4 -5.54 -32.15 1.78
CA ILE A 4 -4.94 -30.90 2.22
C ILE A 4 -3.41 -31.04 2.20
N ILE A 5 -2.75 -30.44 1.21
CA ILE A 5 -1.29 -30.40 1.05
C ILE A 5 -0.83 -29.00 0.66
N ASN A 6 0.40 -28.62 0.97
CA ASN A 6 0.92 -27.29 0.62
C ASN A 6 1.17 -27.15 -0.90
N TYR A 7 0.09 -26.92 -1.64
CA TYR A 7 0.07 -26.80 -3.09
C TYR A 7 0.95 -25.67 -3.59
N LYS A 8 1.45 -25.81 -4.82
CA LYS A 8 1.98 -24.65 -5.55
C LYS A 8 0.82 -23.75 -5.98
N VAL A 9 1.07 -22.44 -6.08
CA VAL A 9 0.04 -21.46 -6.46
C VAL A 9 -0.67 -21.85 -7.76
N TYR A 10 0.10 -22.24 -8.80
CA TYR A 10 -0.49 -22.66 -10.07
C TYR A 10 -1.38 -23.92 -9.95
N GLN A 11 -1.06 -24.82 -9.01
CA GLN A 11 -1.86 -26.03 -8.77
C GLN A 11 -3.13 -25.69 -7.99
N PHE A 12 -3.00 -24.83 -6.99
CA PHE A 12 -4.10 -24.39 -6.15
C PHE A 12 -5.21 -23.71 -6.96
N PHE A 13 -4.84 -22.85 -7.92
CA PHE A 13 -5.81 -22.19 -8.81
C PHE A 13 -6.51 -23.12 -9.81
N GLN A 14 -6.02 -24.35 -9.97
CA GLN A 14 -6.64 -25.36 -10.83
C GLN A 14 -7.56 -26.32 -10.07
N LEU A 15 -7.61 -26.24 -8.74
CA LEU A 15 -8.46 -27.10 -7.92
C LEU A 15 -9.93 -26.85 -8.26
N LYS A 16 -10.66 -27.94 -8.53
CA LYS A 16 -12.09 -27.90 -8.86
C LYS A 16 -12.97 -28.14 -7.64
N ASP A 17 -12.42 -28.72 -6.57
CA ASP A 17 -13.13 -28.98 -5.33
C ASP A 17 -13.34 -27.70 -4.52
N LYS A 18 -14.53 -27.11 -4.66
CA LYS A 18 -14.92 -25.88 -3.96
C LYS A 18 -14.92 -26.02 -2.43
N LYS A 19 -15.23 -27.20 -1.90
CA LYS A 19 -15.26 -27.41 -0.44
C LYS A 19 -13.85 -27.41 0.13
N LEU A 20 -12.95 -28.15 -0.54
CA LEU A 20 -11.54 -28.18 -0.16
C LEU A 20 -10.91 -26.78 -0.20
N VAL A 21 -11.21 -25.98 -1.25
CA VAL A 21 -10.71 -24.61 -1.35
C VAL A 21 -11.22 -23.74 -0.20
N GLN A 22 -12.51 -23.84 0.16
CA GLN A 22 -13.06 -23.09 1.30
C GLN A 22 -12.40 -23.46 2.63
N GLU A 23 -12.23 -24.74 2.91
CA GLU A 23 -11.52 -25.22 4.11
C GLU A 23 -10.07 -24.71 4.13
N TYR A 24 -9.42 -24.67 2.96
CA TYR A 24 -8.08 -24.10 2.82
C TYR A 24 -8.04 -22.61 3.15
N LEU A 25 -8.95 -21.82 2.60
CA LEU A 25 -8.97 -20.37 2.77
C LEU A 25 -9.09 -19.96 4.24
N VAL A 26 -9.90 -20.67 5.03
CA VAL A 26 -10.02 -20.42 6.48
C VAL A 26 -8.67 -20.57 7.20
N ILE A 27 -7.88 -21.57 6.80
CA ILE A 27 -6.55 -21.80 7.38
C ILE A 27 -5.57 -20.73 6.88
N LEU A 28 -5.64 -20.37 5.60
CA LEU A 28 -4.76 -19.37 4.99
C LEU A 28 -4.97 -17.98 5.58
N ASP A 29 -6.20 -17.62 5.98
CA ASP A 29 -6.50 -16.35 6.63
C ASP A 29 -5.87 -16.21 8.02
N LEU A 30 -5.53 -17.33 8.67
CA LEU A 30 -4.85 -17.36 9.98
C LEU A 30 -3.32 -17.33 9.85
N LEU A 31 -2.78 -17.26 8.63
CA LEU A 31 -1.33 -17.23 8.43
C LEU A 31 -0.73 -15.93 8.91
N LYS A 32 0.40 -16.07 9.63
CA LYS A 32 1.20 -14.93 10.06
C LYS A 32 1.83 -14.24 8.84
N PRO A 33 1.91 -12.90 8.85
CA PRO A 33 2.69 -12.13 7.90
C PRO A 33 4.11 -12.68 7.72
N LEU A 34 4.50 -12.95 6.47
CA LEU A 34 5.87 -13.34 6.14
C LEU A 34 6.68 -12.12 5.73
N LYS A 35 7.88 -11.97 6.33
CA LYS A 35 8.86 -10.93 6.00
C LYS A 35 10.03 -11.44 5.15
N GLU A 36 10.18 -12.76 5.09
CA GLU A 36 11.20 -13.43 4.30
C GLU A 36 10.68 -14.74 3.72
N ILE A 37 11.20 -15.12 2.57
CA ILE A 37 10.92 -16.40 1.91
C ILE A 37 12.20 -17.07 1.45
N ASN A 38 12.11 -18.36 1.10
CA ASN A 38 13.22 -19.03 0.43
C ASN A 38 13.43 -18.42 -0.95
N ASN A 39 14.67 -18.05 -1.27
CA ASN A 39 14.98 -17.37 -2.52
C ASN A 39 14.87 -18.34 -3.70
N PRO A 40 13.90 -18.18 -4.62
CA PRO A 40 13.73 -19.08 -5.77
C PRO A 40 14.85 -18.92 -6.81
N MET A 41 15.64 -17.85 -6.74
CA MET A 41 16.80 -17.59 -7.58
C MET A 41 18.13 -18.02 -6.92
N TYR A 42 18.08 -18.66 -5.75
CA TYR A 42 19.28 -19.13 -5.08
C TYR A 42 20.00 -20.18 -5.92
N GLN A 43 21.29 -19.92 -6.16
CA GLN A 43 22.21 -20.86 -6.78
C GLN A 43 23.46 -20.86 -5.92
N TRP A 44 23.86 -22.04 -5.42
CA TRP A 44 24.95 -22.17 -4.43
C TRP A 44 26.26 -21.53 -4.88
N TYR A 45 26.50 -21.50 -6.20
CA TYR A 45 27.69 -20.91 -6.82
C TYR A 45 27.59 -19.40 -7.09
N LYS A 46 26.41 -18.78 -7.00
CA LYS A 46 26.21 -17.34 -7.29
C LYS A 46 26.36 -16.42 -6.08
N ARG A 47 26.70 -16.95 -4.89
CA ARG A 47 26.76 -16.19 -3.61
C ARG A 47 25.50 -15.39 -3.27
N ASN A 48 24.37 -15.65 -3.94
CA ASN A 48 23.09 -15.03 -3.61
C ASN A 48 22.61 -15.55 -2.25
N SER A 49 21.87 -14.72 -1.51
CA SER A 49 21.27 -15.15 -0.25
C SER A 49 20.28 -16.31 -0.47
N LYS A 50 20.31 -17.29 0.44
CA LYS A 50 19.32 -18.39 0.49
C LYS A 50 17.91 -17.88 0.82
N LYS A 51 17.82 -16.74 1.48
CA LYS A 51 16.58 -16.08 1.89
C LYS A 51 16.41 -14.78 1.12
N LEU A 52 15.20 -14.54 0.62
CA LEU A 52 14.80 -13.28 0.02
C LEU A 52 13.98 -12.51 1.06
N GLN A 53 14.42 -11.31 1.41
CA GLN A 53 13.64 -10.40 2.22
C GLN A 53 12.58 -9.73 1.35
N ILE A 54 11.36 -9.64 1.88
CA ILE A 54 10.27 -8.93 1.23
C ILE A 54 10.45 -7.45 1.55
N THR A 55 10.52 -6.62 0.51
CA THR A 55 10.63 -5.18 0.68
C THR A 55 9.36 -4.66 1.34
N PRO A 56 9.47 -3.94 2.46
CA PRO A 56 8.31 -3.30 3.08
C PRO A 56 7.68 -2.30 2.10
N VAL A 57 6.35 -2.32 2.01
CA VAL A 57 5.54 -1.41 1.18
C VAL A 57 5.91 0.04 1.44
N LYS A 58 6.14 0.42 2.70
CA LYS A 58 6.55 1.78 3.08
C LYS A 58 7.88 2.23 2.44
N GLN A 59 8.74 1.31 2.05
CA GLN A 59 10.04 1.60 1.43
C GLN A 59 9.97 1.70 -0.10
N LEU A 60 8.81 1.40 -0.69
CA LEU A 60 8.58 1.54 -2.12
C LEU A 60 8.37 3.01 -2.52
N THR A 61 8.34 3.25 -3.83
CA THR A 61 7.96 4.56 -4.37
C THR A 61 6.48 4.85 -4.14
N PHE A 62 6.10 6.13 -4.16
CA PHE A 62 4.71 6.54 -3.99
C PHE A 62 3.79 5.91 -5.05
N GLY A 63 4.23 5.85 -6.31
CA GLY A 63 3.51 5.18 -7.40
C GLY A 63 3.33 3.68 -7.18
N GLU A 64 4.33 2.99 -6.63
CA GLU A 64 4.23 1.57 -6.33
C GLU A 64 3.28 1.30 -5.15
N VAL A 65 3.32 2.11 -4.09
CA VAL A 65 2.39 1.98 -2.95
C VAL A 65 0.95 2.17 -3.38
N THR A 66 0.70 3.16 -4.24
CA THR A 66 -0.64 3.45 -4.78
C THR A 66 -1.12 2.35 -5.71
N THR A 67 -0.25 1.84 -6.59
CA THR A 67 -0.54 0.67 -7.43
C THR A 67 -0.90 -0.57 -6.58
N ILE A 68 -0.15 -0.84 -5.51
CA ILE A 68 -0.46 -1.96 -4.60
C ILE A 68 -1.83 -1.76 -3.96
N ARG A 69 -2.14 -0.56 -3.47
CA ARG A 69 -3.44 -0.23 -2.87
C ARG A 69 -4.59 -0.50 -3.85
N ASP A 70 -4.46 -0.04 -5.09
CA ASP A 70 -5.46 -0.25 -6.14
C ASP A 70 -5.60 -1.72 -6.54
N ASN A 71 -4.49 -2.44 -6.65
CA ASN A 71 -4.50 -3.87 -6.94
C ASN A 71 -5.25 -4.69 -5.89
N PHE A 72 -5.12 -4.31 -4.61
CA PHE A 72 -5.87 -4.93 -3.52
C PHE A 72 -7.36 -4.55 -3.51
N ASN A 73 -7.72 -3.36 -3.98
CA ASN A 73 -9.11 -2.93 -4.15
C ASN A 73 -9.80 -3.68 -5.31
N VAL A 74 -9.09 -3.92 -6.40
CA VAL A 74 -9.60 -4.72 -7.54
C VAL A 74 -9.75 -6.20 -7.15
N GLY A 75 -8.79 -6.75 -6.40
CA GLY A 75 -8.87 -8.10 -5.86
C GLY A 75 -8.72 -9.23 -6.89
N SER A 76 -8.25 -8.92 -8.12
CA SER A 76 -7.97 -9.94 -9.14
C SER A 76 -6.68 -10.70 -8.83
N ILE A 77 -6.57 -11.96 -9.26
CA ILE A 77 -5.35 -12.77 -9.04
C ILE A 77 -4.14 -12.10 -9.69
N ASP A 78 -4.29 -11.59 -10.91
CA ASP A 78 -3.20 -10.94 -11.65
C ASP A 78 -2.72 -9.68 -10.93
N SER A 79 -3.65 -8.85 -10.43
CA SER A 79 -3.35 -7.66 -9.62
C SER A 79 -2.58 -8.02 -8.33
N ILE A 80 -2.95 -9.13 -7.67
CA ILE A 80 -2.25 -9.57 -6.47
C ILE A 80 -0.84 -10.09 -6.79
N ILE A 81 -0.67 -10.81 -7.90
CA ILE A 81 0.65 -11.25 -8.38
C ILE A 81 1.54 -10.05 -8.69
N GLU A 82 0.99 -9.01 -9.32
CA GLU A 82 1.70 -7.77 -9.58
C GLU A 82 2.16 -7.08 -8.29
N SER A 83 1.30 -6.99 -7.27
CA SER A 83 1.69 -6.46 -5.96
C SER A 83 2.81 -7.27 -5.31
N ILE A 84 2.76 -8.60 -5.40
CA ILE A 84 3.83 -9.48 -4.89
C ILE A 84 5.14 -9.25 -5.65
N LYS A 85 5.07 -9.03 -6.96
CA LYS A 85 6.22 -8.72 -7.80
C LYS A 85 6.88 -7.40 -7.41
N LEU A 86 6.11 -6.37 -7.06
CA LEU A 86 6.65 -5.10 -6.57
C LEU A 86 7.43 -5.28 -5.26
N VAL A 87 6.90 -6.01 -4.28
CA VAL A 87 7.57 -6.18 -2.98
C VAL A 87 8.70 -7.22 -2.99
N THR A 88 8.73 -8.15 -3.95
CA THR A 88 9.75 -9.21 -4.01
C THR A 88 10.78 -9.03 -5.12
N GLY A 89 10.49 -8.22 -6.15
CA GLY A 89 11.30 -8.09 -7.35
C GLY A 89 11.32 -9.36 -8.24
N LEU A 90 10.46 -10.34 -7.97
CA LEU A 90 10.45 -11.62 -8.68
C LEU A 90 9.56 -11.61 -9.92
N LYS A 91 9.91 -12.45 -10.89
CA LYS A 91 9.07 -12.68 -12.09
C LYS A 91 7.92 -13.63 -11.76
N ASP A 92 6.83 -13.52 -12.52
CA ASP A 92 5.58 -14.28 -12.35
C ASP A 92 5.84 -15.80 -12.28
N LYS A 93 6.74 -16.31 -13.13
CA LYS A 93 7.14 -17.73 -13.13
C LYS A 93 7.66 -18.23 -11.77
N HIS A 94 8.30 -17.37 -10.98
CA HIS A 94 8.80 -17.71 -9.66
C HIS A 94 7.68 -17.63 -8.62
N ILE A 95 6.83 -16.62 -8.73
CA ILE A 95 5.67 -16.40 -7.85
C ILE A 95 4.66 -17.54 -7.98
N LEU A 96 4.35 -17.97 -9.20
CA LEU A 96 3.43 -19.10 -9.45
C LEU A 96 3.96 -20.43 -8.92
N ASN A 97 5.27 -20.54 -8.71
CA ASN A 97 5.95 -21.70 -8.12
C ASN A 97 6.11 -21.61 -6.59
N PHE A 98 5.59 -20.56 -5.96
CA PHE A 98 5.49 -20.50 -4.51
C PHE A 98 4.54 -21.54 -3.97
N THR A 99 4.78 -21.92 -2.72
CA THR A 99 3.77 -22.67 -1.98
C THR A 99 2.61 -21.73 -1.64
N ILE A 100 1.41 -22.27 -1.49
CA ILE A 100 0.22 -21.46 -1.22
C ILE A 100 0.36 -20.75 0.14
N THR A 101 1.04 -21.37 1.10
CA THR A 101 1.34 -20.74 2.39
C THR A 101 2.30 -19.56 2.25
N ASP A 102 3.33 -19.67 1.41
CA ASP A 102 4.25 -18.54 1.16
C ASP A 102 3.51 -17.39 0.47
N PHE A 103 2.70 -17.72 -0.53
CA PHE A 103 1.92 -16.74 -1.29
C PHE A 103 0.96 -15.96 -0.39
N TYR A 104 0.15 -16.66 0.42
CA TYR A 104 -0.77 -16.01 1.35
C TYR A 104 -0.06 -15.31 2.51
N GLY A 105 1.08 -15.83 2.98
CA GLY A 105 1.88 -15.17 3.99
C GLY A 105 2.44 -13.81 3.51
N ILE A 106 2.83 -13.70 2.24
CA ILE A 106 3.23 -12.42 1.62
C ILE A 106 2.03 -11.47 1.53
N ILE A 107 0.87 -11.97 1.06
CA ILE A 107 -0.37 -11.17 0.98
C ILE A 107 -0.75 -10.63 2.35
N SER A 108 -0.69 -11.48 3.38
CA SER A 108 -0.95 -11.09 4.77
C SER A 108 -0.01 -9.98 5.24
N ASN A 109 1.28 -10.07 4.88
CA ASN A 109 2.25 -9.01 5.16
C ASN A 109 1.89 -7.70 4.47
N ILE A 110 1.62 -7.72 3.16
CA ILE A 110 1.23 -6.51 2.42
C ILE A 110 -0.03 -5.88 3.03
N LYS A 111 -1.07 -6.68 3.32
CA LYS A 111 -2.30 -6.18 3.97
C LYS A 111 -2.01 -5.49 5.29
N SER A 112 -1.19 -6.11 6.14
CA SER A 112 -0.82 -5.53 7.44
C SER A 112 -0.11 -4.20 7.28
N GLU A 113 0.81 -4.08 6.32
CA GLU A 113 1.54 -2.84 6.06
C GLU A 113 0.66 -1.76 5.45
N LEU A 114 -0.30 -2.11 4.58
CA LEU A 114 -1.29 -1.17 4.05
C LEU A 114 -2.21 -0.61 5.15
N ILE A 115 -2.59 -1.44 6.12
CA ILE A 115 -3.36 -0.99 7.29
C ILE A 115 -2.51 -0.02 8.11
N GLU A 116 -1.24 -0.34 8.36
CA GLU A 116 -0.35 0.57 9.08
C GLU A 116 -0.13 1.91 8.34
N ILE A 117 0.00 1.86 7.01
CA ILE A 117 0.09 3.07 6.17
C ILE A 117 -1.18 3.90 6.31
N THR A 118 -2.35 3.29 6.15
CA THR A 118 -3.65 3.97 6.27
C THR A 118 -3.79 4.61 7.65
N ASN A 119 -3.46 3.89 8.73
CA ASN A 119 -3.54 4.43 10.09
C ASN A 119 -2.59 5.61 10.29
N MET A 120 -1.37 5.54 9.73
CA MET A 120 -0.40 6.63 9.78
C MET A 120 -0.88 7.86 9.01
N GLU A 121 -1.44 7.68 7.81
CA GLU A 121 -2.03 8.75 7.01
C GLU A 121 -3.22 9.40 7.75
N ILE A 122 -4.13 8.60 8.31
CA ILE A 122 -5.28 9.11 9.06
C ILE A 122 -4.82 9.92 10.29
N ASN A 123 -3.88 9.40 11.08
CA ASN A 123 -3.48 10.06 12.32
C ASN A 123 -2.70 11.37 12.10
N GLU A 124 -1.96 11.49 10.99
CA GLU A 124 -1.02 12.60 10.78
C GLU A 124 -1.49 13.61 9.72
N LEU A 125 -2.32 13.18 8.77
CA LEU A 125 -2.78 14.02 7.65
C LEU A 125 -4.24 14.43 7.78
N THR A 126 -5.03 13.80 8.65
CA THR A 126 -6.41 14.24 8.89
C THR A 126 -6.39 15.44 9.84
N ASP A 127 -6.97 16.55 9.38
CA ASP A 127 -7.15 17.75 10.18
C ASP A 127 -8.48 17.61 10.94
N ASP A 128 -8.42 17.36 12.25
CA ASP A 128 -9.59 17.28 13.15
C ASP A 128 -10.22 18.66 13.42
N SER A 129 -9.66 19.73 12.85
CA SER A 129 -10.23 21.06 12.92
C SER A 129 -11.55 21.12 12.13
N PHE A 130 -12.66 21.15 12.87
CA PHE A 130 -14.03 21.27 12.35
C PHE A 130 -14.26 22.70 11.81
N ASP A 131 -13.77 22.99 10.61
CA ASP A 131 -14.02 24.28 9.96
C ASP A 131 -15.36 24.25 9.19
N ILE A 132 -16.38 24.87 9.78
CA ILE A 132 -17.77 24.95 9.26
C ILE A 132 -17.79 25.51 7.82
N ASN A 133 -16.80 26.33 7.44
CA ASN A 133 -16.70 26.87 6.08
C ASN A 133 -16.16 25.86 5.05
N VAL A 134 -15.43 24.82 5.46
CA VAL A 134 -14.89 23.81 4.55
C VAL A 134 -15.92 22.74 4.23
N GLU A 135 -16.80 22.42 5.19
CA GLU A 135 -17.98 21.56 4.95
C GLU A 135 -19.00 22.22 4.03
N SER A 136 -19.21 23.53 4.15
CA SER A 136 -20.23 24.23 3.34
C SER A 136 -19.94 24.22 1.83
N VAL A 137 -18.69 24.05 1.42
CA VAL A 137 -18.26 23.93 0.01
C VAL A 137 -18.19 22.48 -0.50
N ASN A 138 -18.49 21.48 0.33
CA ASN A 138 -18.29 20.06 0.02
C ASN A 138 -16.89 19.75 -0.54
N ALA A 139 -15.88 20.54 -0.16
CA ALA A 139 -14.55 20.48 -0.76
C ALA A 139 -13.91 19.09 -0.57
N LYS A 140 -14.07 18.49 0.61
CA LYS A 140 -13.61 17.12 0.91
C LYS A 140 -14.23 16.07 -0.03
N GLN A 141 -15.53 16.14 -0.31
CA GLN A 141 -16.21 15.22 -1.23
C GLN A 141 -15.87 15.46 -2.71
N ARG A 142 -15.62 16.70 -3.11
CA ARG A 142 -15.23 17.02 -4.49
C ARG A 142 -13.81 16.56 -4.78
N MET A 143 -12.91 16.75 -3.82
CA MET A 143 -11.52 16.34 -3.93
C MET A 143 -11.34 14.82 -3.78
N SER A 144 -12.14 14.13 -2.96
CA SER A 144 -12.02 12.67 -2.81
C SER A 144 -12.15 11.88 -4.11
N LYS A 145 -12.83 12.44 -5.13
CA LYS A 145 -12.94 11.84 -6.48
C LYS A 145 -11.60 11.65 -7.18
N PHE A 146 -10.63 12.52 -6.89
CA PHE A 146 -9.31 12.50 -7.50
C PHE A 146 -8.28 11.73 -6.65
N LYS A 147 -8.67 11.23 -5.47
CA LYS A 147 -7.85 10.38 -4.58
C LYS A 147 -6.37 10.83 -4.51
N GLU A 148 -5.44 10.00 -5.00
CA GLU A 148 -3.99 10.21 -5.00
C GLU A 148 -3.55 11.35 -5.93
N LEU A 149 -4.31 11.66 -6.98
CA LEU A 149 -3.99 12.74 -7.91
C LEU A 149 -4.01 14.10 -7.23
N ASN A 150 -4.84 14.33 -6.21
CA ASN A 150 -4.78 15.59 -5.45
C ASN A 150 -3.43 15.76 -4.75
N VAL A 151 -2.90 14.66 -4.23
CA VAL A 151 -1.62 14.65 -3.52
C VAL A 151 -0.49 14.93 -4.51
N ILE A 152 -0.51 14.26 -5.67
CA ILE A 152 0.46 14.47 -6.74
C ILE A 152 0.40 15.91 -7.24
N ASP A 153 -0.79 16.42 -7.54
CA ASP A 153 -0.96 17.76 -8.09
C ASP A 153 -0.57 18.87 -7.11
N SER A 154 -0.93 18.70 -5.84
CA SER A 154 -0.52 19.62 -4.77
C SER A 154 1.00 19.67 -4.60
N LEU A 155 1.69 18.52 -4.71
CA LEU A 155 3.15 18.46 -4.62
C LEU A 155 3.84 18.96 -5.88
N ALA A 156 3.20 18.78 -7.03
CA ALA A 156 3.67 19.28 -8.31
C ALA A 156 3.53 20.80 -8.46
N LYS A 157 2.69 21.43 -7.62
CA LYS A 157 2.24 22.82 -7.77
C LYS A 157 1.54 23.03 -9.12
N GLU A 158 0.61 22.14 -9.45
CA GLU A 158 -0.19 22.17 -10.70
C GLU A 158 0.62 21.92 -11.98
N ASP A 159 1.90 21.54 -11.87
CA ASP A 159 2.75 21.19 -13.01
C ASP A 159 2.66 19.70 -13.36
N VAL A 160 1.85 19.39 -14.37
CA VAL A 160 1.60 18.02 -14.84
C VAL A 160 2.88 17.30 -15.26
N LEU A 161 3.90 18.00 -15.74
CA LEU A 161 5.15 17.36 -16.17
C LEU A 161 5.93 16.75 -14.99
N ARG A 162 5.66 17.24 -13.78
CA ARG A 162 6.33 16.80 -12.55
C ARG A 162 5.60 15.65 -11.85
N TRP A 163 4.42 15.27 -12.33
CA TRP A 163 3.65 14.16 -11.75
C TRP A 163 4.43 12.85 -11.78
N ASN A 164 5.04 12.53 -12.92
CA ASN A 164 5.89 11.34 -13.09
C ASN A 164 7.13 11.35 -12.18
N GLU A 165 7.61 12.52 -11.79
CA GLU A 165 8.74 12.65 -10.86
C GLU A 165 8.30 12.32 -9.43
N ILE A 166 7.10 12.78 -9.05
CA ILE A 166 6.52 12.56 -7.71
C ILE A 166 6.19 11.08 -7.49
N GLU A 167 5.63 10.41 -8.49
CA GLU A 167 5.35 8.96 -8.40
C GLU A 167 6.61 8.14 -8.11
N LYS A 168 7.77 8.57 -8.63
CA LYS A 168 9.06 7.89 -8.43
C LYS A 168 9.73 8.21 -7.10
N LEU A 169 9.23 9.19 -6.34
CA LEU A 169 9.78 9.51 -5.03
C LEU A 169 9.46 8.39 -4.04
N PRO A 170 10.36 8.11 -3.07
CA PRO A 170 10.05 7.18 -1.99
C PRO A 170 8.81 7.62 -1.22
N TYR A 171 7.93 6.66 -0.89
CA TYR A 171 6.67 6.93 -0.19
C TYR A 171 6.89 7.75 1.09
N LEU A 172 7.88 7.37 1.91
CA LEU A 172 8.18 8.08 3.17
C LEU A 172 8.58 9.55 2.96
N VAL A 173 9.23 9.89 1.84
CA VAL A 173 9.61 11.27 1.52
C VAL A 173 8.36 12.08 1.20
N VAL A 174 7.48 11.53 0.36
CA VAL A 174 6.18 12.13 0.02
C VAL A 174 5.33 12.31 1.28
N PHE A 175 5.20 11.27 2.09
CA PHE A 175 4.47 11.30 3.34
C PHE A 175 4.99 12.38 4.31
N THR A 176 6.31 12.45 4.51
CA THR A 176 6.94 13.44 5.40
C THR A 176 6.69 14.87 4.90
N LYS A 177 6.72 15.08 3.58
CA LYS A 177 6.42 16.37 2.97
C LYS A 177 4.97 16.78 3.22
N LEU A 178 4.02 15.87 3.03
CA LEU A 178 2.60 16.11 3.32
C LEU A 178 2.36 16.43 4.80
N ARG A 179 3.02 15.69 5.70
CA ARG A 179 2.95 15.96 7.14
C ARG A 179 3.46 17.36 7.49
N MET A 180 4.62 17.74 6.94
CA MET A 180 5.18 19.09 7.14
C MET A 180 4.23 20.18 6.62
N ASP A 181 3.62 19.98 5.45
CA ASP A 181 2.69 20.95 4.88
C ASP A 181 1.38 21.02 5.69
N ASN A 182 0.89 19.90 6.22
CA ASN A 182 -0.25 19.87 7.15
C ASN A 182 0.03 20.69 8.42
N GLU A 183 1.19 20.48 9.06
CA GLU A 183 1.58 21.23 10.26
C GLU A 183 1.75 22.72 9.97
N LYS A 184 2.34 23.10 8.83
CA LYS A 184 2.40 24.50 8.40
C LYS A 184 1.02 25.12 8.23
N ASN A 185 0.09 24.38 7.63
CA ASN A 185 -1.28 24.87 7.44
C ASN A 185 -2.01 25.06 8.77
N LYS A 186 -1.83 24.15 9.74
CA LYS A 186 -2.37 24.30 11.10
C LYS A 186 -1.82 25.55 11.79
N ILE A 187 -0.49 25.74 11.76
CA ILE A 187 0.15 26.94 12.34
C ILE A 187 -0.39 28.21 11.68
N GLN A 188 -0.51 28.23 10.35
CA GLN A 188 -1.03 29.40 9.63
C GLN A 188 -2.50 29.70 9.99
N LYS A 189 -3.33 28.67 10.17
CA LYS A 189 -4.72 28.83 10.64
C LYS A 189 -4.76 29.41 12.05
N GLU A 190 -3.97 28.87 12.99
CA GLU A 190 -3.90 29.36 14.36
C GLU A 190 -3.45 30.84 14.42
N ILE A 191 -2.44 31.22 13.64
CA ILE A 191 -2.00 32.61 13.52
C ILE A 191 -3.15 33.49 13.00
N SER A 192 -3.83 33.06 11.93
CA SER A 192 -4.93 33.81 11.33
C SER A 192 -6.12 33.99 12.29
N GLU A 193 -6.41 32.97 13.11
CA GLU A 193 -7.44 33.05 14.16
C GLU A 193 -7.06 34.02 15.28
N LEU A 194 -5.79 34.04 15.69
CA LEU A 194 -5.29 34.97 16.70
C LEU A 194 -5.34 36.41 16.19
N GLU A 195 -4.93 36.66 14.95
CA GLU A 195 -5.04 37.97 14.30
C GLU A 195 -6.49 38.45 14.22
N ARG A 196 -7.43 37.56 13.82
CA ARG A 196 -8.86 37.87 13.76
C ARG A 196 -9.43 38.20 15.15
N LYS A 197 -9.00 37.50 16.20
CA LYS A 197 -9.41 37.78 17.60
C LYS A 197 -8.82 39.09 18.12
N GLN A 198 -7.65 39.52 17.65
CA GLN A 198 -7.04 40.81 18.00
C GLN A 198 -7.70 41.99 17.30
N GLN A 199 -8.15 41.83 16.04
CA GLN A 199 -8.88 42.88 15.31
C GLN A 199 -10.31 43.12 15.81
N LEU A 200 -10.87 42.18 16.59
CA LEU A 200 -12.21 42.28 17.18
C LEU A 200 -12.20 42.88 18.60
N LYS A 201 -11.03 43.25 19.15
CA LYS A 201 -10.86 43.97 20.41
C LYS A 201 -10.49 45.43 20.15
#